data_AF-A0A8C8BE88-F1
#
_entry.id   AF-A0A8C8BE88-F1
#
_cell.length_a   1.000
_cell.length_b   1.000
_cell.length_c   1.000
_cell.angle_alpha   90.00
_cell.angle_beta   90.00
_cell.angle_gamma   90.00
#
_symmetry.space_group_name_H-M   'P 1'
#
loop_
_entity.id
_entity.type
_entity.pdbx_description
1 polymer ?
#
loop_
_entity_poly.entity_id
_entity_poly.type
_entity_poly.pdbx_seq_one_letter_code
_entity_poly.pdbx_strand_id
1 'polypeptide(L)'
;MRKTFLLFFFFFFPLFFLIWSMGTGTTWSDLTNFSAQFCLHFQFRYSDWQDKLLMVLGTTMAILHGAGLPLMMIIFGDMTDSFITSENITEIFSYTLMGKLEEEMTRYAYYYSGIGAGVLFAAYIQVSFWTLAAGRQIKRIRQELFHAIMRQEIGWFDVNDVGELNTRLVE
;
A
#
# COMPACT_ATOMS: atom_id res chain seq x y z
N MET A 1 -15.79 15.89 3.94
CA MET A 1 -15.09 16.61 2.86
C MET A 1 -13.54 16.66 3.00
N ARG A 2 -12.92 16.13 4.07
CA ARG A 2 -11.44 16.13 4.22
C ARG A 2 -10.68 14.98 3.54
N LYS A 3 -11.35 13.86 3.22
CA LYS A 3 -10.70 12.74 2.50
C LYS A 3 -10.36 13.07 1.04
N THR A 4 -11.12 13.97 0.40
CA THR A 4 -10.82 14.47 -0.94
C THR A 4 -9.73 15.54 -0.93
N PHE A 5 -9.56 16.28 0.17
CA PHE A 5 -8.56 17.34 0.31
C PHE A 5 -7.12 16.77 0.44
N LEU A 6 -6.98 15.60 1.07
CA LEU A 6 -5.71 14.84 1.13
C LEU A 6 -5.34 14.22 -0.24
N LEU A 7 -6.33 13.77 -1.01
CA LEU A 7 -6.13 13.33 -2.40
C LEU A 7 -5.83 14.52 -3.33
N PHE A 8 -6.40 15.69 -3.08
CA PHE A 8 -6.10 16.93 -3.83
C PHE A 8 -4.67 17.40 -3.57
N PHE A 9 -4.16 17.25 -2.35
CA PHE A 9 -2.74 17.53 -2.02
C PHE A 9 -1.77 16.57 -2.70
N PHE A 10 -2.16 15.31 -2.92
CA PHE A 10 -1.32 14.34 -3.63
C PHE A 10 -1.26 14.59 -5.15
N PHE A 11 -2.24 15.29 -5.74
CA PHE A 11 -2.33 15.49 -7.19
C PHE A 11 -2.07 16.93 -7.67
N PHE A 12 -2.32 17.98 -6.86
CA PHE A 12 -2.20 19.39 -7.30
C PHE A 12 -0.96 20.15 -6.79
N PHE A 13 -0.20 19.57 -5.85
CA PHE A 13 1.07 20.13 -5.39
C PHE A 13 2.14 20.38 -6.49
N PRO A 14 2.15 19.67 -7.64
CA PRO A 14 3.13 19.95 -8.70
C PRO A 14 2.99 21.31 -9.38
N LEU A 15 1.76 21.88 -9.47
CA LEU A 15 1.53 23.04 -10.33
C LEU A 15 1.87 24.38 -9.65
N PHE A 16 1.62 24.50 -8.34
CA PHE A 16 1.88 25.74 -7.60
C PHE A 16 3.38 25.98 -7.37
N PHE A 17 4.17 24.91 -7.31
CA PHE A 17 5.59 24.97 -7.01
C PHE A 17 6.45 25.05 -8.29
N LEU A 18 5.87 24.81 -9.49
CA LEU A 18 6.47 25.14 -10.78
C LEU A 18 6.78 26.66 -10.91
N ILE A 19 5.97 27.51 -10.28
CA ILE A 19 6.15 28.98 -10.26
C ILE A 19 7.23 29.40 -9.26
N TRP A 20 7.41 28.66 -8.15
CA TRP A 20 8.40 28.96 -7.12
C TRP A 20 9.79 28.36 -7.44
N SER A 21 9.84 27.24 -8.16
CA SER A 21 11.06 26.48 -8.50
C SER A 21 12.04 27.21 -9.44
N MET A 22 11.66 28.32 -10.07
CA MET A 22 12.56 29.08 -10.96
C MET A 22 13.57 29.96 -10.20
N GLY A 23 13.46 30.11 -8.87
CA GLY A 23 14.22 31.11 -8.10
C GLY A 23 15.42 30.63 -7.26
N THR A 24 15.46 29.37 -6.81
CA THR A 24 16.33 29.00 -5.66
C THR A 24 17.26 27.80 -5.85
N GLY A 25 17.34 27.18 -7.03
CA GLY A 25 18.32 26.10 -7.31
C GLY A 25 18.18 24.82 -6.49
N THR A 26 17.14 24.71 -5.66
CA THR A 26 16.79 23.49 -4.90
C THR A 26 15.96 22.57 -5.77
N THR A 27 16.41 21.34 -5.99
CA THR A 27 15.66 20.38 -6.82
C THR A 27 14.45 19.82 -6.06
N TRP A 28 13.39 19.49 -6.78
CA TRP A 28 12.17 18.92 -6.20
C TRP A 28 12.41 17.62 -5.42
N SER A 29 13.44 16.84 -5.80
CA SER A 29 13.91 15.68 -5.05
C SER A 29 14.41 16.07 -3.66
N ASP A 30 15.09 17.19 -3.49
CA ASP A 30 15.71 17.55 -2.21
C ASP A 30 14.67 17.97 -1.16
N LEU A 31 13.62 18.70 -1.57
CA LEU A 31 12.57 19.16 -0.67
C LEU A 31 11.55 18.08 -0.31
N THR A 32 11.23 17.19 -1.25
CA THR A 32 10.42 16.00 -0.97
C THR A 32 11.16 15.02 -0.07
N ASN A 33 12.46 14.81 -0.29
CA ASN A 33 13.29 13.99 0.58
C ASN A 33 13.44 14.62 1.98
N PHE A 34 13.64 15.94 2.10
CA PHE A 34 13.77 16.58 3.42
C PHE A 34 12.47 16.56 4.23
N SER A 35 11.33 16.84 3.58
CA SER A 35 9.99 16.75 4.19
C SER A 35 9.63 15.30 4.59
N ALA A 36 9.89 14.33 3.71
CA ALA A 36 9.64 12.91 3.98
C ALA A 36 10.56 12.37 5.09
N GLN A 37 11.83 12.78 5.11
CA GLN A 37 12.80 12.34 6.12
C GLN A 37 12.49 12.89 7.51
N PHE A 38 12.04 14.14 7.62
CA PHE A 38 11.59 14.72 8.89
C PHE A 38 10.29 14.08 9.39
N CYS A 39 9.34 13.82 8.49
CA CYS A 39 8.05 13.19 8.80
C CYS A 39 8.21 11.73 9.25
N LEU A 40 9.00 10.92 8.54
CA LEU A 40 9.26 9.52 8.89
C LEU A 40 10.04 9.38 10.21
N HIS A 41 11.05 10.22 10.44
CA HIS A 41 11.88 10.14 11.63
C HIS A 41 11.12 10.50 12.92
N PHE A 42 10.23 11.50 12.87
CA PHE A 42 9.45 11.91 14.04
C PHE A 42 8.29 10.94 14.32
N GLN A 43 7.65 10.41 13.28
CA GLN A 43 6.50 9.52 13.41
C GLN A 43 6.88 8.11 13.91
N PHE A 44 8.10 7.64 13.63
CA PHE A 44 8.61 6.36 14.14
C PHE A 44 9.34 6.42 15.48
N ARG A 45 9.49 7.61 16.08
CA ARG A 45 10.20 7.78 17.36
C ARG A 45 9.46 7.14 18.54
N TYR A 46 8.18 6.84 18.39
CA TYR A 46 7.32 6.23 19.41
C TYR A 46 6.88 4.78 19.04
N SER A 47 7.61 4.13 18.13
CA SER A 47 7.31 2.78 17.63
C SER A 47 8.16 1.73 18.35
N ASP A 48 7.52 0.82 19.10
CA ASP A 48 8.20 -0.28 19.79
C ASP A 48 8.75 -1.30 18.76
N TRP A 49 9.67 -2.16 19.20
CA TRP A 49 10.23 -3.24 18.38
C TRP A 49 9.15 -4.10 17.67
N GLN A 50 8.02 -4.35 18.34
CA GLN A 50 6.90 -5.11 17.79
C GLN A 50 6.20 -4.39 16.64
N ASP A 51 6.08 -3.06 16.69
CA ASP A 51 5.41 -2.27 15.67
C ASP A 51 6.29 -2.18 14.41
N LYS A 52 7.61 -2.12 14.58
CA LYS A 52 8.57 -2.23 13.47
C LYS A 52 8.52 -3.61 12.80
N LEU A 53 8.45 -4.70 13.57
CA LEU A 53 8.31 -6.05 13.01
C LEU A 53 7.02 -6.22 12.20
N LEU A 54 5.89 -5.72 12.72
CA LEU A 54 4.59 -5.78 12.02
C LEU A 54 4.63 -5.05 10.69
N MET A 55 5.26 -3.87 10.63
CA MET A 55 5.41 -3.14 9.38
C MET A 55 6.33 -3.83 8.38
N VAL A 56 7.48 -4.36 8.81
CA VAL A 56 8.39 -5.09 7.91
C VAL A 56 7.68 -6.30 7.31
N LEU A 57 7.01 -7.11 8.13
CA LEU A 57 6.21 -8.24 7.64
C LEU A 57 5.10 -7.79 6.68
N GLY A 58 4.38 -6.71 7.01
CA GLY A 58 3.35 -6.13 6.14
C GLY A 58 3.91 -5.68 4.79
N THR A 59 5.09 -5.07 4.75
CA THR A 59 5.75 -4.65 3.49
C THR A 59 6.22 -5.83 2.66
N THR A 60 6.75 -6.89 3.27
CA THR A 60 7.13 -8.09 2.51
C THR A 60 5.93 -8.77 1.86
N MET A 61 4.79 -8.82 2.56
CA MET A 61 3.55 -9.37 2.02
C MET A 61 2.93 -8.48 0.93
N ALA A 62 3.11 -7.16 1.03
CA ALA A 62 2.70 -6.22 -0.02
C ALA A 62 3.46 -6.44 -1.33
N ILE A 63 4.77 -6.72 -1.25
CA ILE A 63 5.60 -7.06 -2.43
C ILE A 63 5.10 -8.35 -3.07
N LEU A 64 4.84 -9.39 -2.26
CA LEU A 64 4.31 -10.67 -2.75
C LEU A 64 2.93 -10.52 -3.40
N HIS A 65 2.03 -9.76 -2.78
CA HIS A 65 0.71 -9.47 -3.34
C HIS A 65 0.81 -8.68 -4.66
N GLY A 66 1.69 -7.68 -4.73
CA GLY A 66 1.92 -6.89 -5.95
C GLY A 66 2.48 -7.71 -7.12
N ALA A 67 3.29 -8.72 -6.84
CA ALA A 67 3.81 -9.66 -7.85
C ALA A 67 2.74 -10.65 -8.37
N GLY A 68 1.57 -10.75 -7.72
CA GLY A 68 0.50 -11.64 -8.15
C GLY A 68 -0.04 -11.34 -9.56
N LEU A 69 -0.24 -10.06 -9.89
CA LEU A 69 -0.76 -9.64 -11.20
C LEU A 69 0.15 -10.02 -12.38
N PRO A 70 1.47 -9.70 -12.39
CA PRO A 70 2.34 -10.11 -13.49
C PRO A 70 2.51 -11.64 -13.57
N LEU A 71 2.49 -12.35 -12.44
CA LEU A 71 2.60 -13.80 -12.41
C LEU A 71 1.38 -14.47 -13.08
N MET A 72 0.17 -13.97 -12.80
CA MET A 72 -1.05 -14.42 -13.50
C MET A 72 -0.98 -14.17 -15.01
N MET A 73 -0.30 -13.10 -15.45
CA MET A 73 -0.16 -12.75 -16.87
C MET A 73 0.79 -13.68 -17.62
N ILE A 74 1.86 -14.15 -16.97
CA ILE A 74 2.80 -15.11 -17.57
C ILE A 74 2.09 -16.45 -17.84
N ILE A 75 1.34 -16.97 -16.86
CA ILE A 75 0.62 -18.24 -17.01
C ILE A 75 -0.48 -18.14 -18.08
N PHE A 76 -1.10 -16.97 -18.21
CA PHE A 76 -2.06 -16.73 -19.28
C PHE A 76 -1.41 -16.79 -20.66
N GLY A 77 -0.17 -16.29 -20.78
CA GLY A 77 0.67 -16.43 -21.97
C GLY A 77 0.93 -17.89 -22.31
N ASP A 78 1.45 -18.67 -21.36
CA ASP A 78 1.75 -20.10 -21.54
C ASP A 78 0.49 -20.91 -21.94
N MET A 79 -0.66 -20.60 -21.32
CA MET A 79 -1.93 -21.20 -21.68
C MET A 79 -2.31 -20.89 -23.14
N THR A 80 -2.15 -19.64 -23.57
CA THR A 80 -2.47 -19.22 -24.95
C THR A 80 -1.56 -19.91 -25.96
N ASP A 81 -0.27 -20.04 -25.66
CA ASP A 81 0.69 -20.73 -26.52
C ASP A 81 0.40 -22.24 -26.66
N SER A 82 -0.11 -22.87 -25.59
CA SER A 82 -0.53 -24.28 -25.64
C SER A 82 -1.73 -24.51 -26.59
N PHE A 83 -2.67 -23.56 -26.65
CA PHE A 83 -3.79 -23.59 -27.59
C PHE A 83 -3.34 -23.40 -29.04
N ILE A 84 -2.52 -22.38 -29.30
CA ILE A 84 -2.03 -22.09 -30.66
C ILE A 84 -1.21 -23.27 -31.23
N THR A 85 -0.39 -23.91 -30.39
CA THR A 85 0.40 -25.07 -30.79
C THR A 85 -0.49 -26.26 -31.15
N SER A 86 -1.63 -26.43 -30.47
CA SER A 86 -2.58 -27.50 -30.76
C SER A 86 -3.33 -27.32 -32.08
N GLU A 87 -3.59 -26.07 -32.49
CA GLU A 87 -4.26 -25.76 -33.78
C GLU A 87 -3.35 -25.97 -35.01
N ASN A 88 -2.03 -25.87 -34.84
CA ASN A 88 -1.08 -26.05 -35.95
C ASN A 88 -0.86 -27.55 -36.30
N ILE A 89 -1.36 -28.48 -35.49
CA ILE A 89 -1.24 -29.94 -35.67
C ILE A 89 -2.60 -30.49 -36.11
N THR A 90 -3.10 -30.03 -37.25
CA THR A 90 -4.50 -30.27 -37.65
C THR A 90 -4.81 -31.58 -38.39
N GLU A 91 -3.86 -32.47 -38.69
CA GLU A 91 -4.19 -33.53 -39.67
C GLU A 91 -4.06 -35.01 -39.29
N ILE A 92 -3.54 -35.44 -38.13
CA ILE A 92 -3.27 -36.89 -37.95
C ILE A 92 -3.88 -37.58 -36.71
N PHE A 93 -4.13 -36.94 -35.55
CA PHE A 93 -4.71 -37.66 -34.39
C PHE A 93 -5.47 -36.74 -33.40
N SER A 94 -6.76 -36.49 -33.65
CA SER A 94 -7.61 -35.59 -32.84
C SER A 94 -7.85 -36.06 -31.39
N TYR A 95 -7.99 -37.37 -31.17
CA TYR A 95 -8.31 -37.95 -29.85
C TYR A 95 -7.13 -37.86 -28.87
N THR A 96 -5.91 -38.09 -29.35
CA THR A 96 -4.69 -38.03 -28.51
C THR A 96 -4.29 -36.59 -28.20
N LEU A 97 -4.58 -35.65 -29.11
CA LEU A 97 -4.36 -34.22 -28.90
C LEU A 97 -5.31 -33.66 -27.83
N MET A 98 -6.60 -33.99 -27.91
CA MET A 98 -7.59 -33.56 -26.91
C MET A 98 -7.23 -34.01 -25.49
N GLY A 99 -6.81 -35.26 -25.31
CA GLY A 99 -6.42 -35.77 -23.98
C GLY A 99 -5.19 -35.05 -23.40
N LYS A 100 -4.20 -34.73 -24.23
CA LYS A 100 -3.01 -33.95 -23.81
C LYS A 100 -3.35 -32.52 -23.42
N LEU A 101 -4.25 -31.90 -24.18
CA LEU A 101 -4.68 -30.53 -23.93
C LEU A 101 -5.53 -30.43 -22.65
N GLU A 102 -6.38 -31.42 -22.37
CA GLU A 102 -7.13 -31.52 -21.11
C GLU A 102 -6.19 -31.64 -19.89
N GLU A 103 -5.13 -32.44 -20.00
CA GLU A 103 -4.11 -32.58 -18.95
C GLU A 103 -3.32 -31.28 -18.71
N GLU A 104 -2.95 -30.57 -19.79
CA GLU A 104 -2.29 -29.25 -19.72
C GLU A 104 -3.20 -28.19 -19.08
N MET A 105 -4.47 -28.12 -19.50
CA MET A 105 -5.43 -27.15 -18.97
C MET A 105 -5.76 -27.38 -17.49
N THR A 106 -5.93 -28.64 -17.08
CA THR A 106 -6.15 -28.97 -15.66
C THR A 106 -4.93 -28.59 -14.82
N ARG A 107 -3.71 -28.77 -15.33
CA ARG A 107 -2.49 -28.31 -14.67
C ARG A 107 -2.43 -26.79 -14.52
N TYR A 108 -2.76 -26.02 -15.56
CA TYR A 108 -2.84 -24.56 -15.46
C TYR A 108 -3.91 -24.10 -14.46
N ALA A 109 -5.06 -24.78 -14.40
CA ALA A 109 -6.12 -24.47 -13.44
C ALA A 109 -5.64 -24.63 -11.97
N TYR A 110 -4.85 -25.66 -11.68
CA TYR A 110 -4.22 -25.83 -10.36
C TYR A 110 -3.25 -24.69 -10.03
N TYR A 111 -2.45 -24.23 -10.99
CA TYR A 111 -1.56 -23.07 -10.77
C TYR A 111 -2.34 -21.79 -10.46
N TYR A 112 -3.41 -21.48 -11.21
CA TYR A 112 -4.28 -20.34 -10.95
C TYR A 112 -4.92 -20.39 -9.56
N SER A 113 -5.42 -21.56 -9.16
CA SER A 113 -6.02 -21.75 -7.84
C SER A 113 -5.01 -21.52 -6.72
N GLY A 114 -3.78 -22.05 -6.87
CA GLY A 114 -2.69 -21.86 -5.90
C GLY A 114 -2.27 -20.41 -5.72
N ILE A 115 -2.12 -19.66 -6.82
CA ILE A 115 -1.76 -18.24 -6.77
C ILE A 115 -2.90 -17.41 -6.19
N GLY A 116 -4.15 -17.70 -6.56
CA GLY A 116 -5.32 -17.02 -6.00
C GLY A 116 -5.40 -17.18 -4.49
N ALA A 117 -5.20 -18.41 -3.98
CA ALA A 117 -5.15 -18.67 -2.54
C ALA A 117 -3.98 -17.94 -1.86
N GLY A 118 -2.80 -17.95 -2.46
CA GLY A 118 -1.61 -17.26 -1.94
C GLY A 118 -1.78 -15.75 -1.86
N VAL A 119 -2.34 -15.14 -2.92
CA VAL A 119 -2.66 -13.71 -2.99
C VAL A 119 -3.70 -13.33 -1.94
N LEU A 120 -4.76 -14.13 -1.77
CA LEU A 120 -5.78 -13.88 -0.77
C LEU A 120 -5.20 -13.86 0.65
N PHE A 121 -4.33 -14.82 0.96
CA PHE A 121 -3.66 -14.89 2.26
C PHE A 121 -2.68 -13.72 2.46
N ALA A 122 -1.86 -13.41 1.45
CA ALA A 122 -0.91 -12.30 1.51
C ALA A 122 -1.62 -10.94 1.68
N ALA A 123 -2.72 -10.72 0.95
CA ALA A 123 -3.52 -9.50 1.03
C ALA A 123 -4.16 -9.34 2.42
N TYR A 124 -4.70 -10.42 2.98
CA TYR A 124 -5.27 -10.40 4.32
C TYR A 124 -4.22 -10.00 5.36
N ILE A 125 -3.06 -10.67 5.38
CA ILE A 125 -1.98 -10.37 6.33
C ILE A 125 -1.46 -8.96 6.15
N GLN A 126 -1.25 -8.52 4.90
CA GLN A 126 -0.81 -7.17 4.57
C GLN A 126 -1.72 -6.12 5.23
N VAL A 127 -3.04 -6.20 4.99
CA VAL A 127 -3.99 -5.20 5.51
C VAL A 127 -4.12 -5.30 7.04
N SER A 128 -4.19 -6.52 7.59
CA SER A 128 -4.29 -6.72 9.03
C SER A 128 -3.08 -6.16 9.79
N PHE A 129 -1.85 -6.39 9.32
CA PHE A 129 -0.66 -5.90 10.00
C PHE A 129 -0.51 -4.39 9.90
N TRP A 130 -0.82 -3.80 8.75
CA TRP A 130 -0.81 -2.34 8.60
C TRP A 130 -1.85 -1.65 9.48
N THR A 131 -3.07 -2.20 9.56
CA THR A 131 -4.14 -1.62 10.39
C THR A 131 -3.86 -1.75 11.89
N LEU A 132 -3.29 -2.88 12.32
CA LEU A 132 -2.86 -3.07 13.72
C LEU A 132 -1.72 -2.12 14.10
N ALA A 133 -0.69 -2.00 13.25
CA ALA A 133 0.43 -1.09 13.49
C ALA A 133 -0.04 0.37 13.56
N ALA A 134 -0.88 0.80 12.61
CA ALA A 134 -1.46 2.14 12.60
C ALA A 134 -2.33 2.40 13.84
N GLY A 135 -3.17 1.44 14.25
CA GLY A 135 -4.01 1.56 15.44
C GLY A 135 -3.20 1.76 16.73
N ARG A 136 -2.10 1.00 16.89
CA ARG A 136 -1.19 1.14 18.04
C ARG A 136 -0.51 2.51 18.05
N GLN A 137 -0.06 3.00 16.90
CA GLN A 137 0.56 4.33 16.78
C GLN A 137 -0.43 5.46 17.09
N ILE A 138 -1.63 5.43 16.52
CA ILE A 138 -2.66 6.45 16.74
C ILE A 138 -3.05 6.51 18.22
N LYS A 139 -3.22 5.35 18.88
CA LYS A 139 -3.55 5.31 20.31
C LYS A 139 -2.50 6.01 21.16
N ARG A 140 -1.22 5.75 20.89
CA ARG A 140 -0.09 6.36 21.59
C ARG A 140 -0.01 7.87 21.35
N ILE A 141 -0.15 8.31 20.10
CA ILE A 141 -0.17 9.74 19.75
C ILE A 141 -1.31 10.46 20.47
N ARG A 142 -2.52 9.87 20.53
CA ARG A 142 -3.65 10.46 21.25
C ARG A 142 -3.38 10.60 22.75
N GLN A 143 -2.68 9.65 23.36
CA GLN A 143 -2.30 9.72 24.78
C GLN A 143 -1.29 10.83 25.04
N GLU A 144 -0.23 10.93 24.23
CA GLU A 144 0.79 11.98 24.35
C GLU A 144 0.22 13.37 24.06
N LEU A 145 -0.65 13.49 23.06
CA LEU A 145 -1.33 14.75 22.72
C LEU A 145 -2.27 15.19 23.85
N PHE A 146 -3.07 14.29 24.40
CA PHE A 146 -3.93 14.60 25.54
C PHE A 146 -3.11 15.01 26.78
N HIS A 147 -2.01 14.30 27.05
CA HIS A 147 -1.10 14.64 28.14
C HIS A 147 -0.46 16.03 27.95
N ALA A 148 -0.05 16.37 26.74
CA ALA A 148 0.53 17.69 26.42
C ALA A 148 -0.50 18.82 26.59
N ILE A 149 -1.74 18.64 26.13
CA ILE A 149 -2.82 19.64 26.27
C ILE A 149 -3.10 19.92 27.74
N MET A 150 -3.16 18.89 28.60
CA MET A 150 -3.42 19.06 30.04
C MET A 150 -2.32 19.82 30.80
N ARG A 151 -1.12 19.94 30.24
CA ARG A 151 0.01 20.67 30.84
C ARG A 151 0.12 22.12 30.37
N GLN A 152 -0.77 22.55 29.48
CA GLN A 152 -0.76 23.88 28.92
C GLN A 152 -1.29 24.91 29.93
N GLU A 153 -0.79 26.15 29.89
CA GLU A 153 -1.19 27.22 30.79
C GLU A 153 -2.62 27.72 30.52
N ILE A 154 -3.28 28.29 31.55
CA ILE A 154 -4.67 28.75 31.45
C ILE A 154 -4.87 29.82 30.35
N GLY A 155 -3.86 30.67 30.13
CA GLY A 155 -3.90 31.71 29.09
C GLY A 155 -3.92 31.16 27.67
N TRP A 156 -3.43 29.94 27.45
CA TRP A 156 -3.50 29.29 26.15
C TRP A 156 -4.92 28.81 25.81
N PHE A 157 -5.68 28.39 26.83
CA PHE A 157 -7.08 27.97 26.67
C PHE A 157 -8.04 29.13 26.39
N ASP A 158 -7.67 30.36 26.76
CA ASP A 158 -8.49 31.55 26.49
C ASP A 158 -8.39 32.01 25.03
N VAL A 159 -7.28 31.67 24.35
CA VAL A 159 -7.03 32.02 22.93
C VAL A 159 -7.46 30.90 21.97
N ASN A 160 -7.51 29.64 22.43
CA ASN A 160 -7.84 28.49 21.58
C ASN A 160 -9.23 27.96 21.93
N ASP A 161 -10.14 27.94 20.95
CA ASP A 161 -11.49 27.42 21.15
C ASP A 161 -11.47 25.91 21.46
N VAL A 162 -12.07 25.53 22.58
CA VAL A 162 -12.10 24.14 23.07
C VAL A 162 -12.91 23.25 22.13
N GLY A 163 -13.89 23.80 21.40
CA GLY A 163 -14.64 23.09 20.37
C GLY A 163 -13.77 22.69 19.17
N GLU A 164 -12.85 23.57 18.77
CA GLU A 164 -11.88 23.26 17.72
C GLU A 164 -10.84 22.23 18.21
N LEU A 165 -10.41 22.33 19.48
CA LEU A 165 -9.49 21.35 20.05
C LEU A 165 -10.07 19.92 20.09
N ASN A 166 -11.33 19.79 20.49
CA ASN A 166 -11.99 18.49 20.57
C ASN A 166 -12.16 17.85 19.19
N THR A 167 -12.49 18.65 18.18
CA THR A 167 -12.55 18.16 16.79
C THR A 167 -11.18 17.73 16.28
N ARG A 168 -10.11 18.49 16.56
CA ARG A 168 -8.71 18.13 16.21
C ARG A 168 -8.17 16.89 16.93
N LEU A 169 -8.72 16.51 18.08
CA LEU A 169 -8.34 15.29 18.81
C LEU A 169 -8.98 14.02 18.22
N VAL A 170 -10.16 14.15 17.61
CA VAL A 170 -10.93 13.03 17.08
C VAL A 170 -10.62 12.78 15.61
N GLU A 171 -10.42 13.84 14.83
CA GLU A 171 -10.12 13.82 13.39
C GLU A 171 -8.64 13.51 13.08
#